data_AF-A0A327R288-F1
#
_entry.id   AF-A0A327R288-F1
#
_cell.length_a   1.000
_cell.length_b   1.000
_cell.length_c   1.000
_cell.angle_alpha   90.00
_cell.angle_beta   90.00
_cell.angle_gamma   90.00
#
_symmetry.space_group_name_H-M   'P 1'
#
loop_
_entity.id
_entity.type
_entity.pdbx_description
1 polymer ?
#
loop_
_entity_poly.entity_id
_entity_poly.type
_entity_poly.pdbx_seq_one_letter_code
_entity_poly.pdbx_strand_id
1 'polypeptide(L)'
;MYSIFGAVLQMHAQDAVHNYGNIQIHETAMVGFHMDVINDGTFDENLGLVGFYNDNNPLTISGAFTPVFYDSEVAVNDGLYLETSVGIRNNFNFIQGNVFTPRNRSNVFLNFSDDSFYVGEGNNTKIDGYGAITNKDTFTFPIGDGDRMRPLTISSESINVLAKCAYFFVAPDNQTSFNENFNTGAKDFNVAAVSNQEFWRLEGDSPSTVTLSWDERSNIGNLGEYISDLIVVGWSKSQQKWVNLGNSALEGEFSFGTLSSDTFVPNDYEIITIGGALDLNESLTTIELGNYFLTPNGDGTNDYLVIDGIEQSPNNLLQIFNRYGVLVYYKENYRDEFEGISNRNMLVKGDIGLSSGVYFYIITLNDIKLKHQGYLYLSQNSQN
;
A
#
# COMPACT_ATOMS: atom_id res chain seq x y z
N MET A 1 -49.73 -37.82 51.09
CA MET A 1 -49.50 -36.53 50.43
C MET A 1 -48.21 -35.97 51.02
N TYR A 2 -47.08 -36.15 50.33
CA TYR A 2 -45.83 -35.43 50.63
C TYR A 2 -45.20 -35.11 49.29
N SER A 3 -45.39 -33.87 48.83
CA SER A 3 -44.69 -33.33 47.68
C SER A 3 -43.35 -32.78 48.16
N ILE A 4 -42.25 -33.37 47.69
CA ILE A 4 -40.91 -32.82 47.85
C ILE A 4 -40.76 -31.75 46.76
N PHE A 5 -40.70 -30.48 47.16
CA PHE A 5 -40.29 -29.39 46.28
C PHE A 5 -38.75 -29.33 46.27
N GLY A 6 -38.14 -29.78 45.18
CA GLY A 6 -36.71 -29.55 44.93
C GLY A 6 -36.51 -28.13 44.41
N ALA A 7 -35.90 -27.27 45.22
CA ALA A 7 -35.43 -25.97 44.76
C ALA A 7 -34.14 -26.19 43.95
N VAL A 8 -34.20 -25.94 42.64
CA VAL A 8 -33.01 -25.87 41.79
C VAL A 8 -32.42 -24.48 41.96
N LEU A 9 -31.30 -24.38 42.67
CA LEU A 9 -30.46 -23.19 42.67
C LEU A 9 -29.70 -23.19 41.34
N GLN A 10 -30.07 -22.30 40.41
CA GLN A 10 -29.21 -21.97 39.28
C GLN A 10 -28.00 -21.22 39.82
N MET A 11 -26.86 -21.91 39.90
CA MET A 11 -25.57 -21.26 40.12
C MET A 11 -25.17 -20.61 38.80
N HIS A 12 -25.25 -19.28 38.73
CA HIS A 12 -24.58 -18.53 37.68
C HIS A 12 -23.07 -18.55 38.01
N ALA A 13 -22.29 -19.27 37.20
CA ALA A 13 -20.85 -19.11 37.21
C ALA A 13 -20.51 -17.73 36.64
N GLN A 14 -19.37 -17.16 37.04
CA GLN A 14 -18.87 -15.93 36.44
C GLN A 14 -18.37 -16.26 35.04
N ASP A 15 -19.00 -15.69 34.01
CA ASP A 15 -18.68 -15.96 32.60
C ASP A 15 -17.42 -15.21 32.11
N ALA A 16 -17.00 -14.17 32.84
CA ALA A 16 -15.84 -13.34 32.52
C ALA A 16 -15.19 -12.73 33.77
N VAL A 17 -13.87 -12.53 33.77
CA VAL A 17 -13.21 -11.68 34.77
C VAL A 17 -13.51 -10.23 34.45
N HIS A 18 -14.23 -9.56 35.35
CA HIS A 18 -14.61 -8.16 35.18
C HIS A 18 -13.86 -7.27 36.15
N ASN A 19 -13.03 -6.39 35.62
CA ASN A 19 -12.36 -5.34 36.40
C ASN A 19 -13.15 -4.03 36.36
N TYR A 20 -13.43 -3.45 37.53
CA TYR A 20 -14.02 -2.11 37.67
C TYR A 20 -13.08 -1.12 38.37
N GLY A 21 -11.92 -1.59 38.86
CA GLY A 21 -11.02 -0.82 39.72
C GLY A 21 -9.61 -0.75 39.15
N ASN A 22 -8.67 -0.34 39.99
CA ASN A 22 -7.27 -0.26 39.60
C ASN A 22 -6.63 -1.65 39.70
N ILE A 23 -6.03 -2.13 38.60
CA ILE A 23 -5.21 -3.35 38.60
C ILE A 23 -3.75 -2.95 38.51
N GLN A 24 -2.95 -3.51 39.43
CA GLN A 24 -1.50 -3.54 39.36
C GLN A 24 -1.04 -4.99 39.45
N ILE A 25 -0.24 -5.42 38.48
CA ILE A 25 0.40 -6.74 38.43
C ILE A 25 1.88 -6.54 38.72
N HIS A 26 2.30 -6.95 39.91
CA HIS A 26 3.68 -6.80 40.36
C HIS A 26 4.64 -7.67 39.53
N GLU A 27 5.92 -7.28 39.52
CA GLU A 27 6.99 -7.86 38.66
C GLU A 27 7.08 -9.39 38.71
N THR A 28 6.90 -10.01 39.89
CA THR A 28 6.99 -11.48 40.03
C THR A 28 5.65 -12.20 39.85
N ALA A 29 4.57 -11.46 39.60
CA ALA A 29 3.25 -12.03 39.44
C ALA A 29 3.08 -12.63 38.04
N MET A 30 2.45 -13.81 37.99
CA MET A 30 2.00 -14.45 36.77
C MET A 30 0.50 -14.67 36.90
N VAL A 31 -0.27 -14.12 35.97
CA VAL A 31 -1.74 -14.21 35.94
C VAL A 31 -2.15 -14.93 34.66
N GLY A 32 -2.92 -16.01 34.79
CA GLY A 32 -3.48 -16.75 33.66
C GLY A 32 -4.99 -16.58 33.58
N PHE A 33 -5.48 -16.00 32.49
CA PHE A 33 -6.90 -15.92 32.18
C PHE A 33 -7.32 -17.10 31.30
N HIS A 34 -8.34 -17.82 31.74
CA HIS A 34 -8.94 -18.96 31.03
C HIS A 34 -10.39 -18.67 30.56
N MET A 35 -10.84 -17.43 30.72
CA MET A 35 -12.16 -16.93 30.37
C MET A 35 -12.03 -15.49 29.86
N ASP A 36 -13.12 -14.93 29.35
CA ASP A 36 -13.16 -13.56 28.86
C ASP A 36 -12.74 -12.55 29.93
N VAL A 37 -12.16 -11.43 29.49
CA VAL A 37 -11.75 -10.33 30.36
C VAL A 37 -12.47 -9.06 29.93
N ILE A 38 -13.22 -8.47 30.86
CA ILE A 38 -13.89 -7.18 30.68
C ILE A 38 -13.16 -6.15 31.55
N ASN A 39 -12.56 -5.14 30.94
CA ASN A 39 -11.84 -4.09 31.65
C ASN A 39 -12.57 -2.73 31.60
N ASP A 40 -13.21 -2.40 32.72
CA ASP A 40 -13.81 -1.08 32.99
C ASP A 40 -13.03 -0.30 34.06
N GLY A 41 -11.80 -0.71 34.35
CA GLY A 41 -10.89 -0.05 35.29
C GLY A 41 -9.56 0.35 34.67
N THR A 42 -8.68 0.95 35.47
CA THR A 42 -7.36 1.41 35.02
C THR A 42 -6.27 0.39 35.35
N PHE A 43 -5.34 0.19 34.43
CA PHE A 43 -4.10 -0.55 34.68
C PHE A 43 -3.00 0.43 35.08
N ASP A 44 -2.36 0.20 36.23
CA ASP A 44 -1.32 1.07 36.77
C ASP A 44 -0.06 0.26 37.12
N GLU A 45 1.10 0.72 36.67
CA GLU A 45 2.41 0.12 36.98
C GLU A 45 2.51 -1.42 36.86
N ASN A 46 1.94 -2.03 35.82
CA ASN A 46 2.11 -3.48 35.60
C ASN A 46 3.54 -3.80 35.18
N LEU A 47 4.10 -4.85 35.78
CA LEU A 47 5.44 -5.36 35.55
C LEU A 47 5.49 -6.89 35.41
N GLY A 48 4.43 -7.61 35.78
CA GLY A 48 4.38 -9.07 35.70
C GLY A 48 3.87 -9.61 34.36
N LEU A 49 3.70 -10.93 34.31
CA LEU A 49 3.23 -11.68 33.14
C LEU A 49 1.71 -11.90 33.19
N VAL A 50 1.04 -11.66 32.06
CA VAL A 50 -0.38 -12.01 31.84
C VAL A 50 -0.53 -12.94 30.65
N GLY A 51 -0.97 -14.17 30.90
CA GLY A 51 -1.26 -15.15 29.87
C GLY A 51 -2.76 -15.36 29.64
N PHE A 52 -3.12 -15.69 28.40
CA PHE A 52 -4.47 -16.09 28.00
C PHE A 52 -4.43 -17.52 27.46
N TYR A 53 -5.23 -18.42 28.04
CA TYR A 53 -5.15 -19.86 27.78
C TYR A 53 -6.53 -20.50 27.61
N ASN A 54 -6.83 -21.02 26.42
CA ASN A 54 -8.02 -21.84 26.21
C ASN A 54 -7.87 -22.76 24.99
N ASP A 55 -8.08 -24.06 25.17
CA ASP A 55 -7.90 -25.06 24.12
C ASP A 55 -9.13 -25.26 23.24
N ASN A 56 -10.33 -24.90 23.74
CA ASN A 56 -11.60 -25.35 23.16
C ASN A 56 -12.56 -24.22 22.79
N ASN A 57 -12.28 -22.99 23.24
CA ASN A 57 -13.13 -21.84 22.98
C ASN A 57 -12.26 -20.61 22.73
N PRO A 58 -12.76 -19.65 21.94
CA PRO A 58 -12.13 -18.35 21.84
C PRO A 58 -12.24 -17.62 23.18
N LEU A 59 -11.34 -16.65 23.40
CA LEU A 59 -11.43 -15.69 24.51
C LEU A 59 -11.60 -14.30 23.95
N THR A 60 -12.29 -13.43 24.69
CA THR A 60 -12.52 -12.03 24.33
C THR A 60 -11.96 -11.09 25.40
N ILE A 61 -11.29 -10.02 24.96
CA ILE A 61 -10.95 -8.86 25.79
C ILE A 61 -11.82 -7.69 25.36
N SER A 62 -12.64 -7.19 26.28
CA SER A 62 -13.57 -6.09 26.05
C SER A 62 -13.54 -5.10 27.22
N GLY A 63 -14.45 -4.12 27.22
CA GLY A 63 -14.59 -3.11 28.26
C GLY A 63 -14.23 -1.69 27.79
N ALA A 64 -14.50 -0.72 28.66
CA ALA A 64 -14.42 0.71 28.36
C ALA A 64 -12.97 1.25 28.31
N PHE A 65 -12.00 0.56 28.92
CA PHE A 65 -10.62 1.02 29.00
C PHE A 65 -9.64 -0.01 28.43
N THR A 66 -8.62 0.47 27.72
CA THR A 66 -7.52 -0.35 27.18
C THR A 66 -6.67 -0.93 28.32
N PRO A 67 -6.63 -2.26 28.50
CA PRO A 67 -5.66 -2.88 29.39
C PRO A 67 -4.25 -2.74 28.82
N VAL A 68 -3.28 -2.56 29.70
CA VAL A 68 -1.85 -2.45 29.35
C VAL A 68 -1.06 -3.45 30.17
N PHE A 69 -0.46 -4.42 29.47
CA PHE A 69 0.36 -5.48 30.05
C PHE A 69 1.84 -5.20 29.84
N TYR A 70 2.67 -5.64 30.78
CA TYR A 70 4.12 -5.56 30.63
C TYR A 70 4.62 -6.70 29.76
N ASP A 71 4.49 -7.91 30.28
CA ASP A 71 4.65 -9.15 29.52
C ASP A 71 3.29 -9.81 29.31
N SER A 72 3.05 -10.32 28.10
CA SER A 72 1.84 -11.09 27.82
C SER A 72 2.10 -12.26 26.88
N GLU A 73 1.29 -13.30 27.01
CA GLU A 73 1.32 -14.46 26.12
C GLU A 73 -0.08 -15.00 25.80
N VAL A 74 -0.21 -15.60 24.61
CA VAL A 74 -1.48 -16.13 24.12
C VAL A 74 -1.32 -17.56 23.64
N ALA A 75 -2.05 -18.46 24.28
CA ALA A 75 -2.27 -19.84 23.87
C ALA A 75 -3.79 -20.14 23.84
N VAL A 76 -4.48 -19.55 22.87
CA VAL A 76 -5.93 -19.68 22.70
C VAL A 76 -6.20 -20.28 21.33
N ASN A 77 -6.50 -21.59 21.27
CA ASN A 77 -6.55 -22.34 20.02
C ASN A 77 -7.53 -21.75 18.98
N ASP A 78 -8.69 -21.28 19.44
CA ASP A 78 -9.73 -20.66 18.60
C ASP A 78 -9.61 -19.13 18.49
N GLY A 79 -8.54 -18.56 19.06
CA GLY A 79 -8.19 -17.15 18.97
C GLY A 79 -8.58 -16.28 20.16
N LEU A 80 -7.78 -15.23 20.36
CA LEU A 80 -8.06 -14.15 21.30
C LEU A 80 -8.64 -12.94 20.55
N TYR A 81 -9.89 -12.60 20.81
CA TYR A 81 -10.61 -11.50 20.15
C TYR A 81 -10.51 -10.23 20.98
N LEU A 82 -10.12 -9.13 20.33
CA LEU A 82 -10.05 -7.82 20.95
C LEU A 82 -11.26 -6.98 20.50
N GLU A 83 -12.11 -6.61 21.46
CA GLU A 83 -13.17 -5.61 21.27
C GLU A 83 -12.76 -4.21 21.77
N THR A 84 -11.69 -4.16 22.56
CA THR A 84 -10.97 -2.94 22.97
C THR A 84 -9.47 -3.15 22.70
N SER A 85 -8.73 -2.08 22.45
CA SER A 85 -7.28 -2.20 22.21
C SER A 85 -6.56 -2.76 23.44
N VAL A 86 -5.42 -3.41 23.22
CA VAL A 86 -4.52 -3.93 24.26
C VAL A 86 -3.13 -3.37 24.04
N GLY A 87 -2.48 -2.89 25.10
CA GLY A 87 -1.11 -2.39 25.04
C GLY A 87 -0.10 -3.36 25.64
N ILE A 88 1.06 -3.50 25.00
CA ILE A 88 2.23 -4.27 25.44
C ILE A 88 3.41 -3.33 25.65
N ARG A 89 4.06 -3.43 26.82
CA ARG A 89 5.21 -2.58 27.19
C ARG A 89 6.57 -3.27 27.12
N ASN A 90 6.63 -4.60 27.12
CA ASN A 90 7.90 -5.35 27.08
C ASN A 90 7.86 -6.51 26.08
N ASN A 91 7.25 -7.65 26.41
CA ASN A 91 7.23 -8.82 25.53
C ASN A 91 5.81 -9.34 25.26
N PHE A 92 5.53 -9.72 24.00
CA PHE A 92 4.36 -10.48 23.63
C PHE A 92 4.74 -11.83 23.01
N ASN A 93 4.29 -12.94 23.60
CA ASN A 93 4.58 -14.28 23.10
C ASN A 93 3.34 -14.90 22.45
N PHE A 94 3.40 -15.15 21.14
CA PHE A 94 2.42 -15.99 20.47
C PHE A 94 2.79 -17.45 20.69
N ILE A 95 1.98 -18.17 21.48
CA ILE A 95 2.18 -19.61 21.73
C ILE A 95 1.25 -20.43 20.82
N GLN A 96 -0.03 -20.07 20.78
CA GLN A 96 -1.03 -20.77 19.98
C GLN A 96 -2.24 -19.87 19.67
N GLY A 97 -2.68 -19.88 18.42
CA GLY A 97 -3.82 -19.12 17.94
C GLY A 97 -3.49 -17.67 17.58
N ASN A 98 -4.39 -17.06 16.81
CA ASN A 98 -4.26 -15.67 16.39
C ASN A 98 -4.83 -14.72 17.44
N VAL A 99 -4.36 -13.47 17.41
CA VAL A 99 -5.04 -12.33 18.04
C VAL A 99 -5.89 -11.65 16.98
N PHE A 100 -7.19 -11.59 17.18
CA PHE A 100 -8.15 -11.02 16.23
C PHE A 100 -8.51 -9.59 16.62
N THR A 101 -8.43 -8.68 15.64
CA THR A 101 -8.89 -7.30 15.78
C THR A 101 -9.75 -6.92 14.58
N PRO A 102 -10.75 -6.04 14.74
CA PRO A 102 -11.72 -5.77 13.69
C PRO A 102 -11.13 -5.00 12.50
N ARG A 103 -11.21 -5.60 11.31
CA ARG A 103 -10.70 -5.02 10.05
C ARG A 103 -11.45 -3.78 9.54
N ASN A 104 -12.70 -3.63 9.96
CA ASN A 104 -13.54 -2.48 9.63
C ASN A 104 -13.41 -1.32 10.64
N ARG A 105 -12.56 -1.48 11.67
CA ARG A 105 -12.42 -0.53 12.79
C ARG A 105 -10.96 -0.44 13.24
N SER A 106 -10.20 0.48 12.66
CA SER A 106 -8.77 0.68 13.00
C SER A 106 -8.52 1.34 14.38
N ASN A 107 -9.55 1.52 15.19
CA ASN A 107 -9.45 2.02 16.57
C ASN A 107 -9.35 0.91 17.62
N VAL A 108 -9.39 -0.36 17.22
CA VAL A 108 -9.15 -1.53 18.08
C VAL A 108 -7.97 -2.30 17.53
N PHE A 109 -6.90 -2.39 18.31
CA PHE A 109 -5.61 -2.95 17.87
C PHE A 109 -4.79 -3.52 19.03
N LEU A 110 -3.86 -4.42 18.72
CA LEU A 110 -2.80 -4.82 19.64
C LEU A 110 -1.60 -3.88 19.46
N ASN A 111 -1.22 -3.14 20.51
CA ASN A 111 -0.20 -2.09 20.45
C ASN A 111 1.11 -2.49 21.12
N PHE A 112 2.22 -2.20 20.46
CA PHE A 112 3.59 -2.38 20.95
C PHE A 112 4.22 -1.00 21.21
N SER A 113 4.48 -0.65 22.47
CA SER A 113 5.05 0.65 22.83
C SER A 113 6.57 0.62 23.06
N ASP A 114 7.23 1.74 22.78
CA ASP A 114 8.60 2.03 23.19
C ASP A 114 9.61 0.98 22.70
N ASP A 115 10.18 0.14 23.58
CA ASP A 115 11.13 -0.93 23.22
C ASP A 115 10.48 -2.32 23.14
N SER A 116 9.15 -2.43 23.28
CA SER A 116 8.47 -3.72 23.32
C SER A 116 8.65 -4.52 22.04
N PHE A 117 8.70 -5.85 22.14
CA PHE A 117 8.84 -6.78 21.03
C PHE A 117 7.86 -7.96 21.14
N TYR A 118 7.86 -8.82 20.13
CA TYR A 118 7.10 -10.08 20.14
C TYR A 118 7.96 -11.25 19.68
N VAL A 119 7.50 -12.46 19.98
CA VAL A 119 8.09 -13.73 19.51
C VAL A 119 6.99 -14.76 19.23
N GLY A 120 7.33 -15.82 18.49
CA GLY A 120 6.44 -16.97 18.25
C GLY A 120 5.47 -16.80 17.08
N GLU A 121 5.71 -15.78 16.25
CA GLU A 121 4.86 -15.47 15.12
C GLU A 121 4.88 -16.55 14.04
N GLY A 122 3.77 -16.70 13.33
CA GLY A 122 3.62 -17.68 12.28
C GLY A 122 2.24 -17.63 11.64
N ASN A 123 2.00 -18.54 10.69
CA ASN A 123 0.76 -18.60 9.93
C ASN A 123 -0.51 -18.78 10.80
N ASN A 124 -0.39 -19.39 11.99
CA ASN A 124 -1.48 -19.58 12.95
C ASN A 124 -1.25 -18.87 14.29
N THR A 125 -0.26 -17.99 14.35
CA THR A 125 0.17 -17.25 15.54
C THR A 125 0.55 -15.84 15.13
N LYS A 126 -0.44 -15.00 14.89
CA LYS A 126 -0.25 -13.64 14.38
C LYS A 126 -1.43 -12.75 14.75
N ILE A 127 -1.33 -11.48 14.40
CA ILE A 127 -2.47 -10.56 14.44
C ILE A 127 -3.27 -10.72 13.15
N ASP A 128 -4.51 -11.18 13.26
CA ASP A 128 -5.48 -11.15 12.16
C ASP A 128 -6.36 -9.91 12.33
N GLY A 129 -5.92 -8.82 11.69
CA GLY A 129 -6.49 -7.47 11.83
C GLY A 129 -5.41 -6.40 12.00
N TYR A 130 -5.69 -5.39 12.82
CA TYR A 130 -4.81 -4.28 13.16
C TYR A 130 -3.84 -4.56 14.32
N GLY A 131 -2.55 -4.45 14.02
CA GLY A 131 -1.50 -4.18 14.99
C GLY A 131 -1.16 -2.69 15.02
N ALA A 132 -0.53 -2.23 16.11
CA ALA A 132 -0.09 -0.85 16.26
C ALA A 132 1.28 -0.76 16.93
N ILE A 133 1.96 0.35 16.69
CA ILE A 133 3.16 0.76 17.40
C ILE A 133 3.01 2.16 17.97
N THR A 134 3.62 2.40 19.13
CA THR A 134 3.69 3.71 19.78
C THR A 134 5.14 3.99 20.15
N ASN A 135 5.63 5.20 19.89
CA ASN A 135 7.00 5.64 20.18
C ASN A 135 8.09 4.77 19.54
N LYS A 136 7.87 4.31 18.30
CA LYS A 136 8.83 3.51 17.52
C LYS A 136 9.01 4.12 16.14
N ASP A 137 10.23 4.13 15.61
CA ASP A 137 10.53 4.52 14.23
C ASP A 137 10.58 3.31 13.29
N THR A 138 11.00 2.14 13.79
CA THR A 138 11.11 0.89 13.04
C THR A 138 10.34 -0.25 13.71
N PHE A 139 9.59 -1.02 12.93
CA PHE A 139 8.90 -2.22 13.41
C PHE A 139 8.45 -3.13 12.27
N THR A 140 8.41 -4.44 12.52
CA THR A 140 7.73 -5.40 11.63
C THR A 140 6.42 -5.80 12.26
N PHE A 141 5.30 -5.53 11.60
CA PHE A 141 3.98 -5.92 12.09
C PHE A 141 3.77 -7.44 11.88
N PRO A 142 3.48 -8.23 12.93
CA PRO A 142 3.20 -9.66 12.81
C PRO A 142 1.75 -9.89 12.39
N ILE A 143 1.37 -9.39 11.21
CA ILE A 143 -0.01 -9.38 10.71
C ILE A 143 -0.21 -10.44 9.62
N GLY A 144 -1.46 -10.83 9.40
CA GLY A 144 -1.86 -11.71 8.31
C GLY A 144 -3.38 -11.87 8.23
N ASP A 145 -3.85 -12.84 7.45
CA ASP A 145 -5.28 -13.12 7.21
C ASP A 145 -5.46 -14.63 7.05
N GLY A 146 -6.34 -15.24 7.85
CA GLY A 146 -6.61 -16.67 7.79
C GLY A 146 -5.37 -17.50 8.15
N ASP A 147 -4.91 -18.34 7.23
CA ASP A 147 -3.73 -19.21 7.38
C ASP A 147 -2.43 -18.58 6.85
N ARG A 148 -2.45 -17.28 6.54
CA ARG A 148 -1.36 -16.61 5.81
C ARG A 148 -0.81 -15.44 6.62
N MET A 149 0.47 -15.50 6.98
CA MET A 149 1.18 -14.37 7.55
C MET A 149 1.74 -13.46 6.45
N ARG A 150 1.53 -12.16 6.56
CA ARG A 150 2.02 -11.15 5.60
C ARG A 150 2.55 -9.94 6.33
N PRO A 151 3.74 -10.07 6.93
CA PRO A 151 4.32 -8.98 7.69
C PRO A 151 4.59 -7.77 6.78
N LEU A 152 4.47 -6.60 7.39
CA LEU A 152 4.91 -5.33 6.84
C LEU A 152 5.96 -4.76 7.78
N THR A 153 7.13 -4.41 7.26
CA THR A 153 8.12 -3.63 8.00
C THR A 153 7.95 -2.16 7.68
N ILE A 154 7.88 -1.31 8.68
CA ILE A 154 7.94 0.15 8.55
C ILE A 154 9.28 0.64 9.09
N SER A 155 9.90 1.58 8.39
CA SER A 155 11.08 2.32 8.84
C SER A 155 10.86 3.81 8.59
N SER A 156 10.81 4.60 9.66
CA SER A 156 10.32 5.97 9.65
C SER A 156 11.45 6.96 9.89
N GLU A 157 11.39 8.13 9.28
CA GLU A 157 12.39 9.19 9.46
C GLU A 157 12.32 9.84 10.86
N SER A 158 11.21 9.66 11.56
CA SER A 158 10.98 10.09 12.94
C SER A 158 10.14 9.07 13.71
N ILE A 159 10.26 9.12 15.04
CA ILE A 159 9.45 8.31 15.96
C ILE A 159 7.95 8.48 15.64
N ASN A 160 7.25 7.37 15.42
CA ASN A 160 5.80 7.38 15.30
C ASN A 160 5.18 7.51 16.67
N VAL A 161 4.43 8.60 16.91
CA VAL A 161 3.55 8.69 18.08
C VAL A 161 2.54 7.54 18.06
N LEU A 162 2.01 7.22 16.88
CA LEU A 162 1.20 6.03 16.64
C LEU A 162 1.32 5.66 15.15
N ALA A 163 1.52 4.39 14.86
CA ALA A 163 1.28 3.83 13.53
C ALA A 163 0.52 2.52 13.64
N LYS A 164 -0.35 2.23 12.68
CA LYS A 164 -1.25 1.07 12.68
C LYS A 164 -1.18 0.35 11.36
N CYS A 165 -1.17 -0.97 11.38
CA CYS A 165 -1.12 -1.77 10.17
C CYS A 165 -2.04 -2.98 10.22
N ALA A 166 -2.70 -3.27 9.10
CA ALA A 166 -3.46 -4.49 8.87
C ALA A 166 -3.26 -5.00 7.44
N TYR A 167 -3.29 -6.32 7.26
CA TYR A 167 -3.11 -6.99 5.98
C TYR A 167 -4.42 -7.64 5.52
N PHE A 168 -4.79 -7.54 4.26
CA PHE A 168 -6.04 -8.07 3.72
C PHE A 168 -5.76 -8.98 2.52
N PHE A 169 -6.23 -10.24 2.57
CA PHE A 169 -6.13 -11.15 1.44
C PHE A 169 -7.40 -11.12 0.57
N VAL A 170 -7.66 -9.93 0.00
CA VAL A 170 -8.76 -9.71 -0.94
C VAL A 170 -8.35 -8.65 -1.97
N ALA A 171 -8.93 -8.71 -3.16
CA ALA A 171 -8.72 -7.70 -4.18
C ALA A 171 -9.15 -6.30 -3.66
N PRO A 172 -8.35 -5.24 -3.91
CA PRO A 172 -8.69 -3.87 -3.49
C PRO A 172 -10.05 -3.36 -4.01
N ASP A 173 -10.48 -3.82 -5.17
CA ASP A 173 -11.76 -3.45 -5.82
C ASP A 173 -12.95 -4.35 -5.41
N ASN A 174 -12.71 -5.42 -4.63
CA ASN A 174 -13.73 -6.35 -4.13
C ASN A 174 -13.77 -6.44 -2.59
N GLN A 175 -13.11 -5.52 -1.91
CA GLN A 175 -13.10 -5.46 -0.45
C GLN A 175 -14.46 -4.96 0.11
N THR A 176 -14.79 -5.32 1.35
CA THR A 176 -16.00 -4.85 2.08
C THR A 176 -15.71 -4.19 3.43
N SER A 177 -14.44 -4.08 3.82
CA SER A 177 -14.02 -3.47 5.09
C SER A 177 -14.02 -1.94 5.06
N PHE A 178 -14.12 -1.34 3.87
CA PHE A 178 -14.09 0.10 3.64
C PHE A 178 -15.31 0.52 2.82
N ASN A 179 -15.76 1.76 3.04
CA ASN A 179 -16.86 2.38 2.28
C ASN A 179 -16.39 3.02 0.95
N GLU A 180 -15.19 2.67 0.48
CA GLU A 180 -14.57 3.19 -0.75
C GLU A 180 -14.16 2.01 -1.65
N ASN A 181 -14.34 2.12 -2.95
CA ASN A 181 -13.88 1.11 -3.91
C ASN A 181 -12.51 1.54 -4.47
N PHE A 182 -11.49 0.71 -4.29
CA PHE A 182 -10.14 0.98 -4.78
C PHE A 182 -9.95 0.37 -6.17
N ASN A 183 -10.58 0.99 -7.18
CA ASN A 183 -10.57 0.50 -8.56
C ASN A 183 -9.12 0.31 -9.07
N THR A 184 -8.73 -0.96 -9.29
CA THR A 184 -7.38 -1.34 -9.75
C THR A 184 -7.02 -0.79 -11.14
N GLY A 185 -8.01 -0.35 -11.93
CA GLY A 185 -7.80 0.32 -13.21
C GLY A 185 -7.55 1.84 -13.13
N ALA A 186 -7.90 2.49 -12.01
CA ALA A 186 -7.66 3.92 -11.81
C ALA A 186 -6.24 4.13 -11.31
N LYS A 187 -5.27 4.26 -12.22
CA LYS A 187 -3.84 4.24 -11.93
C LYS A 187 -3.08 5.34 -12.68
N ASP A 188 -1.95 5.75 -12.12
CA ASP A 188 -1.01 6.65 -12.81
C ASP A 188 -0.36 6.00 -14.03
N PHE A 189 0.12 6.83 -14.95
CA PHE A 189 0.70 6.37 -16.21
C PHE A 189 1.89 5.42 -16.04
N ASN A 190 2.65 5.56 -14.94
CA ASN A 190 3.81 4.74 -14.63
C ASN A 190 3.47 3.48 -13.82
N VAL A 191 2.17 3.20 -13.60
CA VAL A 191 1.67 1.98 -12.95
C VAL A 191 1.00 1.10 -14.01
N ALA A 192 1.65 0.01 -14.40
CA ALA A 192 1.12 -0.94 -15.38
C ALA A 192 0.03 -1.83 -14.77
N ALA A 193 0.22 -2.29 -13.53
CA ALA A 193 -0.68 -3.22 -12.86
C ALA A 193 -0.74 -2.96 -11.35
N VAL A 194 -1.82 -3.42 -10.72
CA VAL A 194 -2.04 -3.36 -9.27
C VAL A 194 -2.49 -4.76 -8.83
N SER A 195 -1.98 -5.25 -7.70
CA SER A 195 -2.41 -6.53 -7.15
C SER A 195 -3.93 -6.60 -7.02
N ASN A 196 -4.50 -7.69 -7.54
CA ASN A 196 -5.89 -8.08 -7.34
C ASN A 196 -6.03 -9.20 -6.30
N GLN A 197 -4.98 -9.47 -5.52
CA GLN A 197 -4.97 -10.55 -4.52
C GLN A 197 -5.02 -10.00 -3.09
N GLU A 198 -4.35 -8.88 -2.84
CA GLU A 198 -4.08 -8.43 -1.48
C GLU A 198 -3.76 -6.95 -1.38
N PHE A 199 -3.82 -6.41 -0.17
CA PHE A 199 -3.31 -5.09 0.17
C PHE A 199 -3.02 -4.97 1.67
N TRP A 200 -2.28 -3.94 2.04
CA TRP A 200 -2.06 -3.52 3.42
C TRP A 200 -2.69 -2.14 3.63
N ARG A 201 -3.23 -1.93 4.82
CA ARG A 201 -3.58 -0.60 5.31
C ARG A 201 -2.55 -0.20 6.35
N LEU A 202 -1.84 0.89 6.08
CA LEU A 202 -0.87 1.48 6.99
C LEU A 202 -1.29 2.92 7.31
N GLU A 203 -1.47 3.22 8.59
CA GLU A 203 -1.77 4.56 9.09
C GLU A 203 -0.57 5.06 9.89
N GLY A 204 -0.12 6.29 9.62
CA GLY A 204 1.06 6.89 10.24
C GLY A 204 1.36 8.27 9.65
N ASP A 205 1.84 9.18 10.49
CA ASP A 205 2.10 10.58 10.13
C ASP A 205 3.57 10.84 9.74
N SER A 206 4.50 10.02 10.21
CA SER A 206 5.93 10.16 9.88
C SER A 206 6.21 9.67 8.45
N PRO A 207 6.98 10.41 7.64
CA PRO A 207 7.55 9.89 6.40
C PRO A 207 8.30 8.58 6.65
N SER A 208 8.01 7.56 5.85
CA SER A 208 8.45 6.20 6.07
C SER A 208 8.73 5.46 4.77
N THR A 209 9.65 4.50 4.81
CA THR A 209 9.71 3.40 3.85
C THR A 209 9.00 2.18 4.42
N VAL A 210 8.46 1.34 3.55
CA VAL A 210 7.82 0.08 3.94
C VAL A 210 8.38 -1.08 3.15
N THR A 211 8.51 -2.24 3.77
CA THR A 211 8.87 -3.50 3.11
C THR A 211 7.69 -4.46 3.17
N LEU A 212 7.20 -4.84 1.99
CA LEU A 212 6.14 -5.82 1.79
C LEU A 212 6.76 -7.17 1.43
N SER A 213 6.10 -8.27 1.81
CA SER A 213 6.47 -9.62 1.39
C SER A 213 5.40 -10.24 0.49
N TRP A 214 5.81 -11.13 -0.40
CA TRP A 214 4.91 -11.91 -1.26
C TRP A 214 5.22 -13.41 -1.22
N ASP A 215 4.28 -14.21 -1.69
CA ASP A 215 4.49 -15.62 -2.04
C ASP A 215 3.74 -16.02 -3.32
N GLU A 216 3.67 -17.32 -3.60
CA GLU A 216 2.93 -17.90 -4.73
C GLU A 216 1.45 -17.44 -4.78
N ARG A 217 0.78 -17.31 -3.63
CA ARG A 217 -0.62 -16.83 -3.54
C ARG A 217 -0.75 -15.32 -3.75
N SER A 218 0.34 -14.55 -3.78
CA SER A 218 0.32 -13.14 -4.22
C SER A 218 0.15 -13.00 -5.74
N ASN A 219 0.45 -14.06 -6.49
CA ASN A 219 0.29 -14.10 -7.94
C ASN A 219 0.98 -12.94 -8.68
N ILE A 220 2.21 -12.61 -8.25
CA ILE A 220 2.96 -11.47 -8.78
C ILE A 220 3.32 -11.59 -10.26
N GLY A 221 3.25 -12.80 -10.85
CA GLY A 221 3.43 -13.02 -12.29
C GLY A 221 2.40 -12.29 -13.17
N ASN A 222 1.28 -11.83 -12.60
CA ASN A 222 0.33 -10.97 -13.29
C ASN A 222 0.69 -9.46 -13.22
N LEU A 223 1.72 -9.10 -12.45
CA LEU A 223 2.12 -7.72 -12.23
C LEU A 223 3.28 -7.31 -13.13
N GLY A 224 4.14 -8.24 -13.55
CA GLY A 224 5.29 -7.97 -14.42
C GLY A 224 5.88 -9.24 -15.02
N GLU A 225 6.71 -9.07 -16.06
CA GLU A 225 7.45 -10.16 -16.71
C GLU A 225 8.70 -10.53 -15.90
N TYR A 226 9.25 -9.56 -15.17
CA TYR A 226 10.37 -9.74 -14.26
C TYR A 226 10.03 -9.22 -12.86
N ILE A 227 10.68 -9.78 -11.83
CA ILE A 227 10.50 -9.27 -10.47
C ILE A 227 11.00 -7.82 -10.32
N SER A 228 11.90 -7.36 -11.20
CA SER A 228 12.36 -5.98 -11.26
C SER A 228 11.25 -4.99 -11.63
N ASP A 229 10.18 -5.46 -12.26
CA ASP A 229 9.04 -4.63 -12.65
C ASP A 229 8.15 -4.31 -11.46
N LEU A 230 8.32 -5.03 -10.33
CA LEU A 230 7.49 -4.84 -9.16
C LEU A 230 7.78 -3.49 -8.51
N ILE A 231 6.72 -2.82 -8.09
CA ILE A 231 6.76 -1.56 -7.35
C ILE A 231 5.76 -1.62 -6.20
N VAL A 232 6.01 -0.89 -5.13
CA VAL A 232 4.97 -0.59 -4.16
C VAL A 232 4.05 0.44 -4.80
N VAL A 233 2.74 0.26 -4.69
CA VAL A 233 1.74 1.23 -5.14
C VAL A 233 0.81 1.58 -4.01
N GLY A 234 0.35 2.83 -3.96
CA GLY A 234 -0.57 3.33 -2.97
C GLY A 234 -1.81 3.97 -3.59
N TRP A 235 -2.99 3.71 -3.02
CA TRP A 235 -4.20 4.43 -3.39
C TRP A 235 -4.17 5.83 -2.77
N SER A 236 -3.88 6.84 -3.59
CA SER A 236 -3.75 8.22 -3.12
C SER A 236 -5.11 8.82 -2.78
N LYS A 237 -5.27 9.31 -1.55
CA LYS A 237 -6.52 9.94 -1.09
C LYS A 237 -6.85 11.21 -1.89
N SER A 238 -5.82 12.00 -2.20
CA SER A 238 -5.99 13.28 -2.90
C SER A 238 -6.25 13.12 -4.40
N GLN A 239 -5.63 12.11 -5.02
CA GLN A 239 -5.73 11.89 -6.46
C GLN A 239 -6.78 10.86 -6.86
N GLN A 240 -7.27 10.04 -5.91
CA GLN A 240 -8.26 8.98 -6.14
C GLN A 240 -7.82 8.00 -7.24
N LYS A 241 -6.54 7.61 -7.20
CA LYS A 241 -5.90 6.65 -8.10
C LYS A 241 -4.67 6.01 -7.46
N TRP A 242 -4.23 4.89 -8.03
CA TRP A 242 -2.99 4.20 -7.67
C TRP A 242 -1.77 4.97 -8.17
N VAL A 243 -0.85 5.27 -7.25
CA VAL A 243 0.41 5.98 -7.50
C VAL A 243 1.58 5.05 -7.21
N ASN A 244 2.64 5.16 -8.02
CA ASN A 244 3.89 4.44 -7.81
C ASN A 244 4.64 5.00 -6.58
N LEU A 245 4.90 4.13 -5.59
CA LEU A 245 5.66 4.41 -4.38
C LEU A 245 7.08 3.84 -4.42
N GLY A 246 7.53 3.36 -5.58
CA GLY A 246 8.91 2.98 -5.82
C GLY A 246 9.24 1.51 -5.56
N ASN A 247 10.50 1.20 -5.80
CA ASN A 247 11.16 -0.08 -5.58
C ASN A 247 12.61 0.23 -5.15
N SER A 248 12.79 0.57 -3.88
CA SER A 248 14.09 0.97 -3.32
C SER A 248 14.97 -0.22 -2.96
N ALA A 249 14.37 -1.38 -2.71
CA ALA A 249 15.04 -2.66 -2.53
C ALA A 249 14.12 -3.81 -2.92
N LEU A 250 14.68 -4.83 -3.58
CA LEU A 250 13.98 -6.00 -4.07
C LEU A 250 14.84 -7.24 -3.85
N GLU A 251 14.27 -8.26 -3.22
CA GLU A 251 14.93 -9.54 -3.00
C GLU A 251 13.94 -10.69 -3.21
N GLY A 252 14.38 -11.78 -3.83
CA GLY A 252 13.59 -13.01 -3.98
C GLY A 252 13.42 -13.46 -5.43
N GLU A 253 12.35 -14.22 -5.67
CA GLU A 253 11.96 -14.81 -6.95
C GLU A 253 10.43 -14.73 -7.12
N PHE A 254 9.89 -15.26 -8.21
CA PHE A 254 8.44 -15.21 -8.47
C PHE A 254 7.58 -15.88 -7.39
N SER A 255 8.11 -16.89 -6.70
CA SER A 255 7.38 -17.68 -5.71
C SER A 255 7.42 -17.09 -4.29
N PHE A 256 8.37 -16.22 -3.98
CA PHE A 256 8.47 -15.51 -2.70
C PHE A 256 9.53 -14.40 -2.75
N GLY A 257 9.36 -13.36 -1.92
CA GLY A 257 10.36 -12.31 -1.77
C GLY A 257 9.86 -11.11 -1.00
N THR A 258 10.65 -10.03 -1.04
CA THR A 258 10.35 -8.76 -0.39
C THR A 258 10.64 -7.57 -1.29
N LEU A 259 9.83 -6.51 -1.14
CA LEU A 259 9.87 -5.29 -1.93
C LEU A 259 9.73 -4.09 -1.00
N SER A 260 10.65 -3.13 -1.11
CA SER A 260 10.63 -1.89 -0.34
C SER A 260 10.23 -0.68 -1.18
N SER A 261 9.44 0.22 -0.60
CA SER A 261 9.05 1.49 -1.21
C SER A 261 10.17 2.55 -1.11
N ASP A 262 10.06 3.61 -1.90
CA ASP A 262 10.63 4.92 -1.58
C ASP A 262 9.92 5.53 -0.36
N THR A 263 10.44 6.65 0.17
CA THR A 263 9.81 7.35 1.30
C THR A 263 8.48 7.98 0.90
N PHE A 264 7.44 7.75 1.70
CA PHE A 264 6.14 8.42 1.60
C PHE A 264 5.52 8.64 2.98
N VAL A 265 4.49 9.48 3.08
CA VAL A 265 3.70 9.61 4.32
C VAL A 265 2.53 8.62 4.26
N PRO A 266 2.44 7.61 5.16
CA PRO A 266 1.38 6.60 5.09
C PRO A 266 -0.03 7.19 5.07
N ASN A 267 -0.28 8.22 5.86
CA ASN A 267 -1.61 8.86 5.93
C ASN A 267 -2.06 9.59 4.65
N ASP A 268 -1.19 9.81 3.66
CA ASP A 268 -1.58 10.33 2.34
C ASP A 268 -2.29 9.27 1.45
N TYR A 269 -2.21 8.01 1.85
CA TYR A 269 -2.75 6.86 1.12
C TYR A 269 -3.77 6.10 1.99
N GLU A 270 -4.79 5.50 1.37
CA GLU A 270 -5.77 4.70 2.11
C GLU A 270 -5.27 3.26 2.32
N ILE A 271 -4.69 2.69 1.27
CA ILE A 271 -4.10 1.36 1.23
C ILE A 271 -2.88 1.34 0.31
N ILE A 272 -2.01 0.36 0.52
CA ILE A 272 -0.85 0.07 -0.31
C ILE A 272 -0.84 -1.40 -0.71
N THR A 273 -0.24 -1.72 -1.84
CA THR A 273 -0.04 -3.09 -2.30
C THR A 273 1.15 -3.19 -3.25
N ILE A 274 1.41 -4.38 -3.77
CA ILE A 274 2.38 -4.63 -4.84
C ILE A 274 1.70 -4.33 -6.18
N GLY A 275 2.39 -3.60 -7.04
CA GLY A 275 1.99 -3.33 -8.41
C GLY A 275 3.12 -3.66 -9.38
N GLY A 276 2.83 -3.44 -10.65
CA GLY A 276 3.81 -3.48 -11.73
C GLY A 276 4.07 -2.08 -12.25
N ALA A 277 5.34 -1.75 -12.48
CA ALA A 277 5.73 -0.53 -13.14
C ALA A 277 5.46 -0.66 -14.63
N LEU A 278 5.04 0.45 -15.25
CA LEU A 278 5.16 0.55 -16.70
C LEU A 278 6.63 0.77 -17.02
N ASP A 279 7.30 -0.28 -17.49
CA ASP A 279 8.63 -0.10 -18.02
C ASP A 279 8.56 0.59 -19.39
N LEU A 280 8.85 1.89 -19.41
CA LEU A 280 8.94 2.70 -20.61
C LEU A 280 10.22 2.41 -21.44
N ASN A 281 11.10 1.53 -20.93
CA ASN A 281 12.35 1.11 -21.55
C ASN A 281 12.38 -0.40 -21.87
N GLU A 282 11.60 -1.26 -21.22
CA GLU A 282 11.44 -2.65 -21.64
C GLU A 282 10.55 -2.73 -22.88
N SER A 283 11.23 -3.04 -23.97
CA SER A 283 10.66 -3.53 -25.22
C SER A 283 9.61 -2.62 -25.85
N LEU A 284 9.84 -1.31 -25.85
CA LEU A 284 9.35 -0.51 -26.97
C LEU A 284 10.14 -0.95 -28.20
N THR A 285 9.48 -1.65 -29.11
CA THR A 285 10.13 -2.06 -30.37
C THR A 285 10.54 -0.77 -31.07
N THR A 286 11.84 -0.53 -31.19
CA THR A 286 12.34 0.62 -31.94
C THR A 286 12.09 0.33 -33.41
N ILE A 287 11.02 0.91 -33.95
CA ILE A 287 10.79 0.94 -35.39
C ILE A 287 11.53 2.14 -35.97
N GLU A 288 12.03 2.05 -37.19
CA GLU A 288 12.41 3.24 -37.96
C GLU A 288 11.15 3.78 -38.64
N LEU A 289 10.54 4.82 -38.07
CA LEU A 289 9.62 5.67 -38.83
C LEU A 289 10.43 6.60 -39.74
N GLY A 290 9.78 7.07 -40.80
CA GLY A 290 10.41 7.96 -41.78
C GLY A 290 10.91 9.26 -41.16
N ASN A 291 11.84 9.91 -41.86
CA ASN A 291 12.20 11.30 -41.58
C ASN A 291 11.20 12.21 -42.27
N TYR A 292 10.75 13.26 -41.57
CA TYR A 292 9.68 14.13 -42.06
C TYR A 292 10.23 15.44 -42.61
N PHE A 293 9.55 15.97 -43.62
CA PHE A 293 9.79 17.29 -44.17
C PHE A 293 8.51 18.10 -44.01
N LEU A 294 8.59 19.23 -43.31
CA LEU A 294 7.45 20.10 -43.02
C LEU A 294 7.60 21.44 -43.75
N THR A 295 6.55 21.84 -44.46
CA THR A 295 6.41 23.16 -45.12
C THR A 295 5.06 23.76 -44.79
N PRO A 296 4.84 24.28 -43.56
CA PRO A 296 3.59 24.89 -43.14
C PRO A 296 3.34 26.19 -43.93
N ASN A 297 2.70 26.08 -45.09
CA ASN A 297 2.45 27.18 -46.02
C ASN A 297 0.96 27.28 -46.42
N GLY A 298 0.12 26.35 -45.94
CA GLY A 298 -1.31 26.30 -46.17
C GLY A 298 -1.70 25.79 -47.56
N ASP A 299 -0.80 25.12 -48.29
CA ASP A 299 -1.09 24.52 -49.59
C ASP A 299 -1.70 23.11 -49.51
N GLY A 300 -1.86 22.58 -48.29
CA GLY A 300 -2.40 21.26 -48.00
C GLY A 300 -1.35 20.14 -48.04
N THR A 301 -0.09 20.43 -48.35
CA THR A 301 1.01 19.47 -48.46
C THR A 301 2.06 19.72 -47.38
N ASN A 302 2.28 18.74 -46.51
CA ASN A 302 3.26 18.81 -45.42
C ASN A 302 3.06 20.00 -44.45
N ASP A 303 1.81 20.43 -44.28
CA ASP A 303 1.46 21.52 -43.36
C ASP A 303 1.56 21.09 -41.88
N TYR A 304 1.33 19.80 -41.61
CA TYR A 304 1.34 19.21 -40.28
C TYR A 304 2.29 18.02 -40.20
N LEU A 305 2.82 17.74 -39.02
CA LEU A 305 3.53 16.48 -38.75
C LEU A 305 2.52 15.34 -38.59
N VAL A 306 2.35 14.56 -39.64
CA VAL A 306 1.51 13.36 -39.65
C VAL A 306 2.40 12.15 -39.37
N ILE A 307 2.15 11.44 -38.26
CA ILE A 307 2.95 10.26 -37.87
C ILE A 307 2.16 9.00 -38.18
N ASP A 308 2.73 8.12 -39.02
CA ASP A 308 2.09 6.87 -39.41
C ASP A 308 1.87 5.94 -38.20
N GLY A 309 0.66 5.38 -38.07
CA GLY A 309 0.33 4.44 -37.00
C GLY A 309 -0.11 5.10 -35.69
N ILE A 310 -0.17 6.43 -35.62
CA ILE A 310 -0.59 7.14 -34.41
C ILE A 310 -2.05 6.88 -34.05
N GLU A 311 -2.90 6.57 -35.04
CA GLU A 311 -4.31 6.22 -34.86
C GLU A 311 -4.51 4.94 -34.04
N GLN A 312 -3.49 4.08 -33.98
CA GLN A 312 -3.50 2.85 -33.19
C GLN A 312 -3.16 3.11 -31.72
N SER A 313 -2.69 4.32 -31.38
CA SER A 313 -2.44 4.73 -30.01
C SER A 313 -3.06 6.10 -29.67
N PRO A 314 -4.35 6.15 -29.31
CA PRO A 314 -5.00 7.35 -28.81
C PRO A 314 -4.30 7.98 -27.59
N ASN A 315 -3.69 7.15 -26.74
CA ASN A 315 -2.84 7.54 -25.63
C ASN A 315 -1.37 7.59 -26.07
N ASN A 316 -1.01 8.65 -26.81
CA ASN A 316 0.36 8.89 -27.26
C ASN A 316 0.96 10.16 -26.66
N LEU A 317 2.28 10.29 -26.75
CA LEU A 317 3.03 11.47 -26.32
C LEU A 317 4.03 11.89 -27.40
N LEU A 318 3.88 13.10 -27.93
CA LEU A 318 4.83 13.73 -28.85
C LEU A 318 5.67 14.80 -28.14
N GLN A 319 6.99 14.70 -28.31
CA GLN A 319 7.97 15.69 -27.84
C GLN A 319 8.87 16.10 -29.00
N ILE A 320 9.05 17.40 -29.24
CA ILE A 320 9.94 17.93 -30.29
C ILE A 320 10.99 18.85 -29.67
N PHE A 321 12.24 18.68 -30.09
CA PHE A 321 13.42 19.37 -29.61
C PHE A 321 14.12 20.08 -30.76
N ASN A 322 14.68 21.26 -30.51
CA ASN A 322 15.57 21.91 -31.48
C ASN A 322 16.95 21.24 -31.54
N ARG A 323 17.82 21.70 -32.44
CA ARG A 323 19.19 21.18 -32.60
C ARG A 323 20.10 21.26 -31.36
N TYR A 324 19.69 22.03 -30.34
CA TYR A 324 20.41 22.18 -29.08
C TYR A 324 19.82 21.31 -27.96
N GLY A 325 18.85 20.44 -28.27
CA GLY A 325 18.17 19.59 -27.29
C GLY A 325 17.13 20.31 -26.44
N VAL A 326 16.75 21.54 -26.81
CA VAL A 326 15.71 22.29 -26.07
C VAL A 326 14.34 21.85 -26.57
N LEU A 327 13.47 21.43 -25.65
CA LEU A 327 12.08 21.07 -25.93
C LEU A 327 11.28 22.29 -26.42
N VAL A 328 10.79 22.23 -27.65
CA VAL A 328 10.02 23.30 -28.31
C VAL A 328 8.54 22.95 -28.47
N TYR A 329 8.18 21.66 -28.44
CA TYR A 329 6.79 21.24 -28.51
C TYR A 329 6.56 20.01 -27.63
N TYR A 330 5.42 19.97 -26.96
CA TYR A 330 4.99 18.86 -26.10
C TYR A 330 3.49 18.67 -26.22
N LYS A 331 3.03 17.47 -26.53
CA LYS A 331 1.59 17.19 -26.63
C LYS A 331 1.29 15.75 -26.25
N GLU A 332 0.40 15.58 -25.29
CA GLU A 332 -0.28 14.32 -25.01
C GLU A 332 -1.48 14.16 -25.95
N ASN A 333 -1.78 12.91 -26.30
CA ASN A 333 -2.86 12.52 -27.22
C ASN A 333 -2.78 13.31 -28.55
N TYR A 334 -1.58 13.38 -29.13
CA TYR A 334 -1.32 14.08 -30.38
C TYR A 334 -2.13 13.46 -31.53
N ARG A 335 -2.66 14.32 -32.39
CA ARG A 335 -3.57 14.06 -33.52
C ARG A 335 -3.19 14.94 -34.71
N ASP A 336 -1.93 14.87 -35.10
CA ASP A 336 -1.39 15.55 -36.28
C ASP A 336 -1.56 17.08 -36.26
N GLU A 337 -1.46 17.72 -35.08
CA GLU A 337 -1.71 19.16 -34.95
C GLU A 337 -0.46 20.04 -35.07
N PHE A 338 0.75 19.47 -35.17
CA PHE A 338 1.98 20.26 -35.14
C PHE A 338 2.26 20.90 -36.48
N GLU A 339 2.07 22.21 -36.54
CA GLU A 339 2.25 23.07 -37.72
C GLU A 339 3.56 23.90 -37.67
N GLY A 340 4.57 23.42 -36.94
CA GLY A 340 5.84 24.14 -36.80
C GLY A 340 5.79 25.33 -35.84
N ILE A 341 4.81 25.39 -34.93
CA ILE A 341 4.69 26.41 -33.88
C ILE A 341 5.01 25.79 -32.51
N SER A 342 5.82 26.50 -31.72
CA SER A 342 6.15 26.11 -30.34
C SER A 342 4.92 26.28 -29.43
N ASN A 343 4.70 25.33 -28.53
CA ASN A 343 3.71 25.46 -27.45
C ASN A 343 4.34 25.57 -26.05
N ARG A 344 5.64 25.91 -25.99
CA ARG A 344 6.41 26.05 -24.75
C ARG A 344 6.67 27.52 -24.40
N ASN A 345 6.53 27.85 -23.12
CA ASN A 345 6.68 29.19 -22.55
C ASN A 345 8.16 29.64 -22.43
N MET A 346 8.90 29.71 -23.53
CA MET A 346 10.22 30.35 -23.56
C MET A 346 10.26 31.46 -24.60
N LEU A 347 10.09 32.69 -24.10
CA LEU A 347 10.65 33.95 -24.62
C LEU A 347 10.50 34.19 -26.13
N VAL A 348 9.25 34.35 -26.57
CA VAL A 348 8.70 35.33 -27.54
C VAL A 348 7.29 34.79 -27.86
N LYS A 349 6.29 35.68 -27.91
CA LYS A 349 4.87 35.33 -28.11
C LYS A 349 4.69 34.21 -29.15
N GLY A 350 3.82 33.25 -28.83
CA GLY A 350 3.48 32.04 -29.59
C GLY A 350 2.82 32.25 -30.96
N ASP A 351 3.16 33.34 -31.66
CA ASP A 351 2.71 33.64 -33.02
C ASP A 351 3.89 33.68 -34.01
N ILE A 352 5.13 33.44 -33.55
CA ILE A 352 6.31 33.34 -34.43
C ILE A 352 6.66 31.86 -34.57
N GLY A 353 6.42 31.32 -35.76
CA GLY A 353 6.77 29.94 -36.10
C GLY A 353 8.23 29.62 -35.79
N LEU A 354 8.51 28.35 -35.50
CA LEU A 354 9.85 27.85 -35.26
C LEU A 354 10.75 28.11 -36.48
N SER A 355 11.99 28.54 -36.28
CA SER A 355 12.92 28.83 -37.38
C SER A 355 13.18 27.60 -38.26
N SER A 356 13.40 27.81 -39.56
CA SER A 356 13.77 26.74 -40.48
C SER A 356 15.02 25.99 -40.00
N GLY A 357 14.98 24.66 -40.05
CA GLY A 357 16.08 23.81 -39.58
C GLY A 357 15.65 22.40 -39.19
N VAL A 358 16.62 21.64 -38.69
CA VAL A 358 16.42 20.27 -38.20
C VAL A 358 15.94 20.31 -36.74
N TYR A 359 14.89 19.55 -36.47
CA TYR A 359 14.35 19.26 -35.15
C TYR A 359 14.34 17.75 -34.92
N PHE A 360 14.46 17.35 -33.67
CA PHE A 360 14.38 15.95 -33.26
C PHE A 360 13.04 15.72 -32.59
N TYR A 361 12.41 14.58 -32.84
CA TYR A 361 11.17 14.24 -32.17
C TYR A 361 11.28 12.88 -31.50
N ILE A 362 10.56 12.74 -30.40
CA ILE A 362 10.33 11.48 -29.70
C ILE A 362 8.82 11.31 -29.68
N ILE A 363 8.34 10.21 -30.26
CA ILE A 363 6.95 9.78 -30.18
C ILE A 363 6.88 8.51 -29.36
N THR A 364 5.98 8.49 -28.38
CA THR A 364 5.66 7.32 -27.57
C THR A 364 4.20 6.96 -27.81
N LEU A 365 3.96 5.75 -28.34
CA LEU A 365 2.66 5.18 -28.63
C LEU A 365 2.35 4.17 -27.51
N ASN A 366 1.74 4.64 -26.41
CA ASN A 366 1.63 3.84 -25.18
C ASN A 366 0.72 2.62 -25.35
N ASP A 367 -0.31 2.71 -26.19
CA ASP A 367 -1.31 1.64 -26.36
C ASP A 367 -0.73 0.40 -27.08
N ILE A 368 0.20 0.63 -28.00
CA ILE A 368 0.85 -0.43 -28.77
C ILE A 368 2.32 -0.66 -28.36
N LYS A 369 2.75 -0.01 -27.26
CA LYS A 369 4.10 -0.13 -26.72
C LYS A 369 5.18 0.08 -27.79
N LEU A 370 5.09 1.20 -28.53
CA LEU A 370 6.14 1.61 -29.46
C LEU A 370 6.73 2.96 -29.07
N LYS A 371 8.02 3.13 -29.32
CA LYS A 371 8.72 4.40 -29.22
C LYS A 371 9.64 4.56 -30.39
N HIS A 372 9.62 5.74 -30.95
CA HIS A 372 10.49 6.10 -32.03
C HIS A 372 11.12 7.46 -31.76
N GLN A 373 12.39 7.58 -32.13
CA GLN A 373 13.11 8.82 -32.19
C GLN A 373 13.54 9.06 -33.63
N GLY A 374 13.16 10.22 -34.16
CA GLY A 374 13.51 10.62 -35.52
C GLY A 374 13.88 12.09 -35.58
N TYR A 375 14.07 12.57 -36.81
CA TYR A 375 14.21 14.00 -37.07
C TYR A 375 13.22 14.47 -38.13
N LEU A 376 12.93 15.76 -38.08
CA LEU A 376 12.16 16.45 -39.10
C LEU A 376 12.92 17.71 -39.55
N TYR A 377 12.82 18.04 -40.82
CA TYR A 377 13.26 19.32 -41.33
C TYR A 377 12.05 20.25 -41.48
N LEU A 378 12.07 21.37 -40.78
CA LEU A 378 11.07 22.42 -40.89
C LEU A 378 11.57 23.51 -41.83
N SER A 379 10.76 23.83 -42.84
CA SER A 379 10.99 24.95 -43.74
C SER A 379 9.87 25.98 -43.59
N GLN A 380 10.15 27.07 -42.89
CA GLN A 380 9.30 28.26 -42.89
C GLN A 380 9.57 29.07 -44.16
N ASN A 381 8.53 29.37 -44.93
CA ASN A 381 8.63 30.41 -45.95
C ASN A 381 8.69 31.76 -45.25
N SER A 382 9.86 32.41 -45.29
CA SER A 382 9.99 33.81 -44.92
C SER A 382 9.11 34.64 -45.86
N GLN A 383 7.90 34.99 -45.43
CA GLN A 383 7.17 36.11 -46.02
C GLN A 383 7.97 37.36 -45.65
N ASN A 384 8.72 37.90 -46.63
CA ASN A 384 9.31 39.23 -46.54
C ASN A 384 8.22 40.31 -46.63
#